data_AF-A0A419J1J9-F1
#
_entry.id   AF-A0A419J1J9-F1
#
_cell.length_a   1.000
_cell.length_b   1.000
_cell.length_c   1.000
_cell.angle_alpha   90.00
_cell.angle_beta   90.00
_cell.angle_gamma   90.00
#
_symmetry.space_group_name_H-M   'P 1'
#
loop_
_entity.id
_entity.type
_entity.pdbx_description
1 polymer ?
#
loop_
_entity_poly.entity_id
_entity_poly.type
_entity_poly.pdbx_seq_one_letter_code
_entity_poly.pdbx_strand_id
1 'polypeptide(L)'
;MTAAYRSDRRCTEIQKTYHVNTNPDRNKEALRWNRTAWLRVFLWTAAIFATVPVARSVQRYVYDTIGKDFFTYMVLFIFMSLLVALVYFLLFRSAVKSAHQYTWLALSAGAYIYTTLQLRENPEEAGHLLQFGFLAYLLYGALSHRIRDWTVYITTLLFVLFIGILDEFIQWLTPERIWSYKDIGINAVAGVYFVLAVSKGIKPETVRGPVKRFSVSMLAGIITLNLLFLGLCLSNTPEAVKRYTSVFPELSWLAQEETMTEYGQKEIAGTNPGRSKKLITSFSLRTAWRLIIALIVSVWVCSEFWKRRLKKC
;
A
#
# COMPACT_ATOMS: atom_id res chain seq x y z
N MET A 1 50.82 -4.10 -5.07
CA MET A 1 49.68 -4.51 -4.23
C MET A 1 48.38 -4.15 -4.97
N THR A 2 47.77 -5.13 -5.62
CA THR A 2 46.73 -4.93 -6.64
C THR A 2 45.33 -4.72 -6.04
N ALA A 3 44.45 -4.02 -6.76
CA ALA A 3 43.08 -3.73 -6.35
C ALA A 3 42.26 -4.99 -5.96
N ALA A 4 42.62 -6.16 -6.51
CA ALA A 4 42.03 -7.45 -6.14
C ALA A 4 42.24 -7.80 -4.65
N TYR A 5 43.42 -7.51 -4.08
CA TYR A 5 43.74 -7.84 -2.69
C TYR A 5 43.00 -6.95 -1.68
N ARG A 6 42.67 -5.70 -2.04
CA ARG A 6 41.83 -4.81 -1.21
C ARG A 6 40.36 -5.21 -1.21
N SER A 7 39.86 -5.77 -2.31
CA SER A 7 38.48 -6.27 -2.38
C SER A 7 38.28 -7.45 -1.42
N ASP A 8 39.25 -8.35 -1.36
CA ASP A 8 39.15 -9.60 -0.62
C ASP A 8 39.17 -9.39 0.91
N ARG A 9 40.04 -8.50 1.41
CA ARG A 9 40.04 -8.11 2.84
C ARG A 9 38.73 -7.46 3.28
N ARG A 10 38.09 -6.67 2.42
CA ARG A 10 36.86 -5.97 2.77
C ARG A 10 35.67 -6.94 2.90
N CYS A 11 35.65 -8.02 2.13
CA CYS A 11 34.65 -9.10 2.28
C CYS A 11 34.86 -9.92 3.56
N THR A 12 36.11 -10.24 3.91
CA THR A 12 36.44 -11.01 5.12
C THR A 12 36.20 -10.21 6.41
N GLU A 13 36.43 -8.89 6.39
CA GLU A 13 36.17 -8.02 7.53
C GLU A 13 34.66 -7.80 7.78
N ILE A 14 33.85 -7.73 6.71
CA ILE A 14 32.38 -7.76 6.82
C ILE A 14 31.92 -9.08 7.45
N GLN A 15 32.47 -10.23 7.04
CA GLN A 15 32.10 -11.52 7.62
C GLN A 15 32.45 -11.68 9.11
N LYS A 16 33.46 -10.97 9.63
CA LYS A 16 33.81 -11.01 11.05
C LYS A 16 32.93 -10.11 11.93
N THR A 17 32.49 -8.96 11.40
CA THR A 17 31.66 -8.01 12.17
C THR A 17 30.21 -8.48 12.32
N TYR A 18 29.74 -9.33 11.41
CA TYR A 18 28.47 -10.02 11.54
C TYR A 18 28.76 -11.47 11.94
N HIS A 19 28.47 -11.87 13.18
CA HIS A 19 28.40 -13.28 13.58
C HIS A 19 27.32 -13.98 12.73
N VAL A 20 27.66 -14.33 11.49
CA VAL A 20 26.82 -15.13 10.60
C VAL A 20 26.82 -16.52 11.19
N ASN A 21 25.76 -16.86 11.90
CA ASN A 21 25.53 -18.21 12.40
C ASN A 21 25.48 -19.15 11.17
N THR A 22 26.53 -19.94 10.97
CA THR A 22 26.75 -20.76 9.78
C THR A 22 25.90 -22.02 9.75
N ASN A 23 25.03 -22.24 10.74
CA ASN A 23 24.17 -23.42 10.77
C ASN A 23 23.23 -23.45 9.55
N PRO A 24 23.47 -24.36 8.58
CA PRO A 24 22.75 -24.38 7.30
C PRO A 24 21.27 -24.75 7.46
N ASP A 25 20.90 -25.45 8.54
CA ASP A 25 19.53 -25.91 8.76
C ASP A 25 18.61 -24.81 9.31
N ARG A 26 19.12 -23.89 10.15
CA ARG A 26 18.38 -22.67 10.52
C ARG A 26 18.13 -21.74 9.33
N ASN A 27 19.04 -21.71 8.36
CA ASN A 27 18.88 -20.90 7.15
C ASN A 27 17.82 -21.47 6.20
N LYS A 28 17.59 -22.79 6.19
CA LYS A 28 16.51 -23.43 5.41
C LYS A 28 15.13 -23.17 6.04
N GLU A 29 15.02 -23.19 7.36
CA GLU A 29 13.76 -22.85 8.05
C GLU A 29 13.39 -21.37 7.91
N ALA A 30 14.37 -20.46 7.97
CA ALA A 30 14.19 -19.04 7.68
C ALA A 30 13.78 -18.77 6.21
N LEU A 31 13.89 -19.77 5.34
CA LEU A 31 13.52 -19.74 3.93
C LEU A 31 12.24 -20.54 3.61
N ARG A 32 11.36 -20.80 4.59
CA ARG A 32 10.01 -21.28 4.30
C ARG A 32 8.99 -20.15 4.41
N TRP A 33 8.05 -20.12 3.46
CA TRP A 33 6.90 -19.22 3.54
C TRP A 33 6.09 -19.59 4.78
N ASN A 34 5.89 -18.64 5.69
CA ASN A 34 4.96 -18.85 6.79
C ASN A 34 3.54 -18.82 6.22
N ARG A 35 3.03 -20.00 5.86
CA ARG A 35 1.70 -20.17 5.25
C ARG A 35 0.61 -19.55 6.10
N THR A 36 0.72 -19.66 7.42
CA THR A 36 -0.24 -19.08 8.37
C THR A 36 -0.24 -17.55 8.31
N ALA A 37 0.93 -16.91 8.21
CA ALA A 37 1.00 -15.45 8.09
C ALA A 37 0.37 -14.96 6.77
N TRP A 38 0.66 -15.64 5.66
CA TRP A 38 0.07 -15.31 4.35
C TRP A 38 -1.41 -15.63 4.25
N LEU A 39 -1.88 -16.69 4.91
CA LEU A 39 -3.30 -16.98 5.02
C LEU A 39 -4.04 -15.84 5.73
N ARG A 40 -3.46 -15.27 6.80
CA ARG A 40 -4.05 -14.10 7.48
C ARG A 40 -4.13 -12.88 6.57
N VAL A 41 -3.07 -12.59 5.81
CA VAL A 41 -3.08 -11.52 4.80
C VAL A 41 -4.20 -11.77 3.79
N PHE A 42 -4.27 -12.97 3.21
CA PHE A 42 -5.28 -13.33 2.23
C PHE A 42 -6.72 -13.20 2.78
N LEU A 43 -6.97 -13.76 3.96
CA LEU A 43 -8.29 -13.70 4.60
C LEU A 43 -8.70 -12.24 4.89
N TRP A 44 -7.76 -11.42 5.34
CA TRP A 44 -8.04 -10.01 5.59
C TRP A 44 -8.29 -9.23 4.30
N THR A 45 -7.48 -9.43 3.26
CA THR A 45 -7.70 -8.83 1.94
C THR A 45 -9.03 -9.27 1.33
N ALA A 46 -9.38 -10.55 1.45
CA ALA A 46 -10.66 -11.07 1.02
C ALA A 46 -11.83 -10.44 1.79
N ALA A 47 -11.67 -10.21 3.10
CA ALA A 47 -12.67 -9.53 3.92
C ALA A 47 -12.87 -8.07 3.47
N ILE A 48 -11.80 -7.32 3.18
CA ILE A 48 -11.88 -5.96 2.61
C ILE A 48 -12.70 -6.00 1.32
N PHE A 49 -12.32 -6.85 0.36
CA PHE A 49 -13.01 -6.92 -0.94
C PHE A 49 -14.46 -7.39 -0.81
N ALA A 50 -14.75 -8.33 0.11
CA ALA A 50 -16.11 -8.78 0.36
C ALA A 50 -17.00 -7.70 0.97
N THR A 51 -16.43 -6.69 1.64
CA THR A 51 -17.21 -5.57 2.19
C THR A 51 -17.68 -4.60 1.12
N VAL A 52 -16.95 -4.45 0.02
CA VAL A 52 -17.25 -3.48 -1.06
C VAL A 52 -18.71 -3.54 -1.56
N PRO A 53 -19.25 -4.69 -2.02
CA PRO A 53 -20.61 -4.74 -2.56
C PRO A 53 -21.69 -4.53 -1.49
N VAL A 54 -21.37 -4.75 -0.22
CA VAL A 54 -22.34 -4.71 0.89
C VAL A 54 -22.30 -3.39 1.66
N ALA A 55 -21.17 -2.68 1.61
CA ALA A 55 -20.87 -1.51 2.44
C ALA A 55 -21.94 -0.43 2.31
N ARG A 56 -22.39 -0.10 1.08
CA ARG A 56 -23.41 0.95 0.87
C ARG A 56 -24.77 0.58 1.40
N SER A 57 -25.21 -0.65 1.21
CA SER A 57 -26.50 -1.11 1.71
C SER A 57 -26.52 -1.08 3.24
N VAL A 58 -25.44 -1.53 3.87
CA VAL A 58 -25.27 -1.44 5.34
C VAL A 58 -25.21 0.01 5.81
N GLN A 59 -24.46 0.86 5.12
CA GLN A 59 -24.34 2.29 5.44
C GLN A 59 -25.71 2.99 5.39
N ARG A 60 -26.46 2.84 4.29
CA ARG A 60 -27.81 3.40 4.15
C ARG A 60 -28.72 2.90 5.27
N TYR A 61 -28.75 1.59 5.51
CA TYR A 61 -29.54 1.00 6.58
C TYR A 61 -29.21 1.59 7.96
N VAL A 62 -27.93 1.71 8.29
CA VAL A 62 -27.49 2.29 9.58
C VAL A 62 -27.85 3.77 9.67
N TYR A 63 -27.66 4.54 8.59
CA TYR A 63 -27.99 5.96 8.55
C TYR A 63 -29.48 6.20 8.72
N ASP A 64 -30.31 5.40 8.07
CA ASP A 64 -31.76 5.52 8.13
C ASP A 64 -32.33 5.06 9.49
N THR A 65 -31.69 4.07 10.13
CA THR A 65 -32.19 3.46 11.37
C THR A 65 -31.73 4.19 12.64
N ILE A 66 -30.44 4.54 12.72
CA ILE A 66 -29.80 5.02 13.96
C ILE A 66 -29.21 6.43 13.79
N GLY A 67 -29.09 6.91 12.56
CA GLY A 67 -28.55 8.22 12.24
C GLY A 67 -27.04 8.20 11.99
N LYS A 68 -26.61 9.08 11.07
CA LYS A 68 -25.20 9.24 10.67
C LYS A 68 -24.31 9.61 11.87
N ASP A 69 -24.75 10.51 12.73
CA ASP A 69 -23.96 10.98 13.87
C ASP A 69 -23.61 9.85 14.84
N PHE A 70 -24.58 8.98 15.14
CA PHE A 70 -24.34 7.82 15.99
C PHE A 70 -23.30 6.89 15.37
N PHE A 71 -23.42 6.59 14.07
CA PHE A 71 -22.44 5.76 13.37
C PHE A 71 -21.04 6.37 13.43
N THR A 72 -20.91 7.67 13.18
CA THR A 72 -19.64 8.40 13.28
C THR A 72 -19.04 8.27 14.69
N TYR A 73 -19.81 8.53 15.74
CA TYR A 73 -19.30 8.42 17.12
C TYR A 73 -18.93 6.99 17.49
N MET A 74 -19.69 6.00 17.05
CA MET A 74 -19.39 4.59 17.28
C MET A 74 -18.07 4.19 16.62
N VAL A 75 -17.86 4.56 15.35
CA VAL A 75 -16.61 4.30 14.61
C VAL A 75 -15.44 4.98 15.32
N LEU A 76 -15.56 6.27 15.64
CA LEU A 76 -14.52 7.00 16.36
C LEU A 76 -14.20 6.38 17.73
N PHE A 77 -15.22 5.95 18.48
CA PHE A 77 -15.04 5.32 19.78
C PHE A 77 -14.26 4.00 19.69
N ILE A 78 -14.63 3.12 18.74
CA ILE A 78 -13.92 1.86 18.50
C ILE A 78 -12.47 2.13 18.11
N PHE A 79 -12.25 3.07 17.20
CA PHE A 79 -10.91 3.44 16.72
C PHE A 79 -10.03 3.98 17.84
N MET A 80 -10.54 4.94 18.62
CA MET A 80 -9.81 5.53 19.74
C MET A 80 -9.50 4.48 20.81
N SER A 81 -10.44 3.56 21.08
CA SER A 81 -10.23 2.46 22.03
C SER A 81 -9.12 1.52 21.58
N LEU A 82 -9.13 1.10 20.30
CA LEU A 82 -8.08 0.25 19.72
C LEU A 82 -6.72 0.95 19.71
N LEU A 83 -6.69 2.24 19.40
CA LEU A 83 -5.46 3.02 19.40
C LEU A 83 -4.90 3.20 20.81
N VAL A 84 -5.75 3.49 21.81
CA VAL A 84 -5.33 3.58 23.21
C VAL A 84 -4.77 2.23 23.68
N ALA A 85 -5.45 1.11 23.35
CA ALA A 85 -4.95 -0.22 23.67
C ALA A 85 -3.60 -0.51 22.99
N LEU A 86 -3.42 -0.11 21.72
CA LEU A 86 -2.17 -0.25 20.99
C LEU A 86 -1.06 0.60 21.60
N VAL A 87 -1.31 1.87 21.88
CA VAL A 87 -0.34 2.78 22.50
C VAL A 87 0.03 2.24 23.89
N TYR A 88 -0.94 1.84 24.70
CA TYR A 88 -0.68 1.20 26.00
C TYR A 88 0.21 -0.03 25.85
N PHE A 89 -0.11 -0.93 24.93
CA PHE A 89 0.71 -2.11 24.66
C PHE A 89 2.14 -1.72 24.22
N LEU A 90 2.29 -0.72 23.36
CA LEU A 90 3.61 -0.26 22.93
C LEU A 90 4.39 0.40 24.07
N LEU A 91 3.77 1.25 24.89
CA LEU A 91 4.45 1.93 25.98
C LEU A 91 4.87 0.96 27.09
N PHE A 92 4.04 -0.02 27.44
CA PHE A 92 4.24 -0.84 28.63
C PHE A 92 4.69 -2.27 28.35
N ARG A 93 4.46 -2.81 27.15
CA ARG A 93 4.83 -4.19 26.79
C ARG A 93 5.92 -4.28 25.73
N SER A 94 6.21 -3.21 24.99
CA SER A 94 7.22 -3.27 23.93
C SER A 94 8.60 -2.83 24.42
N ALA A 95 9.66 -3.40 23.84
CA ALA A 95 11.06 -3.16 24.21
C ALA A 95 11.58 -1.79 23.70
N VAL A 96 10.77 -0.73 23.81
CA VAL A 96 11.15 0.64 23.47
C VAL A 96 12.06 1.18 24.57
N LYS A 97 13.26 1.64 24.19
CA LYS A 97 14.34 1.97 25.13
C LYS A 97 14.81 3.42 25.05
N SER A 98 14.25 4.22 24.14
CA SER A 98 14.74 5.59 23.90
C SER A 98 13.64 6.61 23.66
N ALA A 99 13.88 7.85 24.09
CA ALA A 99 12.95 8.97 23.88
C ALA A 99 12.60 9.18 22.40
N HIS A 100 13.59 9.07 21.51
CA HIS A 100 13.39 9.17 20.06
C HIS A 100 12.37 8.15 19.53
N GLN A 101 12.39 6.91 20.02
CA GLN A 101 11.41 5.90 19.62
C GLN A 101 9.99 6.26 20.08
N TYR A 102 9.84 6.75 21.32
CA TYR A 102 8.56 7.27 21.81
C TYR A 102 8.06 8.46 20.98
N THR A 103 8.94 9.37 20.58
CA THR A 103 8.58 10.48 19.68
C THR A 103 8.00 9.98 18.37
N TRP A 104 8.62 9.00 17.71
CA TRP A 104 8.09 8.46 16.45
C TRP A 104 6.77 7.71 16.62
N LEU A 105 6.58 7.00 17.74
CA LEU A 105 5.31 6.37 18.05
C LEU A 105 4.22 7.42 18.30
N ALA A 106 4.51 8.45 19.08
CA ALA A 106 3.59 9.55 19.36
C ALA A 106 3.23 10.33 18.08
N LEU A 107 4.21 10.62 17.21
CA LEU A 107 3.96 11.28 15.93
C LEU A 107 3.11 10.41 15.00
N SER A 108 3.39 9.12 14.91
CA SER A 108 2.62 8.20 14.06
C SER A 108 1.18 8.06 14.56
N ALA A 109 1.00 7.89 15.88
CA ALA A 109 -0.32 7.79 16.50
C ALA A 109 -1.08 9.13 16.40
N GLY A 110 -0.42 10.25 16.65
CA GLY A 110 -1.02 11.59 16.55
C GLY A 110 -1.44 11.92 15.12
N ALA A 111 -0.62 11.60 14.13
CA ALA A 111 -0.98 11.76 12.71
C ALA A 111 -2.16 10.84 12.33
N TYR A 112 -2.18 9.61 12.83
CA TYR A 112 -3.28 8.69 12.62
C TYR A 112 -4.60 9.23 13.21
N ILE A 113 -4.60 9.71 14.47
CA ILE A 113 -5.76 10.33 15.12
C ILE A 113 -6.21 11.55 14.32
N TYR A 114 -5.28 12.44 13.99
CA TYR A 114 -5.57 13.67 13.28
C TYR A 114 -6.29 13.37 11.95
N THR A 115 -5.78 12.44 11.15
CA THR A 115 -6.40 12.03 9.89
C THR A 115 -7.76 11.39 10.12
N THR A 116 -7.91 10.54 11.14
CA THR A 116 -9.22 9.96 11.51
C THR A 116 -10.25 11.04 11.83
N LEU A 117 -9.84 12.09 12.56
CA LEU A 117 -10.73 13.22 12.91
C LEU A 117 -11.08 14.08 11.70
N GLN A 118 -10.16 14.25 10.73
CA GLN A 118 -10.45 14.93 9.47
C GLN A 118 -11.48 14.16 8.63
N LEU A 119 -11.52 12.83 8.77
CA LEU A 119 -12.47 11.96 8.06
C LEU A 119 -13.82 11.78 8.79
N ARG A 120 -14.08 12.52 9.89
CA ARG A 120 -15.32 12.38 10.68
C ARG A 120 -16.61 12.61 9.88
N GLU A 121 -16.54 13.42 8.82
CA GLU A 121 -17.70 13.71 7.98
C GLU A 121 -18.05 12.54 7.06
N ASN A 122 -17.09 11.64 6.82
CA ASN A 122 -17.22 10.41 6.03
C ASN A 122 -16.66 9.24 6.86
N PRO A 123 -17.37 8.79 7.90
CA PRO A 123 -16.89 7.73 8.80
C PRO A 123 -16.54 6.42 8.08
N GLU A 124 -17.12 6.17 6.92
CA GLU A 124 -16.72 5.07 6.03
C GLU A 124 -15.27 5.19 5.55
N GLU A 125 -14.79 6.39 5.20
CA GLU A 125 -13.41 6.65 4.78
C GLU A 125 -12.45 6.47 5.97
N ALA A 126 -12.88 6.80 7.19
CA ALA A 126 -12.12 6.48 8.40
C ALA A 126 -11.95 4.95 8.57
N GLY A 127 -12.97 4.17 8.19
CA GLY A 127 -12.93 2.71 8.09
C GLY A 127 -11.71 2.19 7.33
N HIS A 128 -11.44 2.77 6.16
CA HIS A 128 -10.30 2.43 5.31
C HIS A 128 -8.96 2.59 6.03
N LEU A 129 -8.80 3.67 6.80
CA LEU A 129 -7.57 3.94 7.55
C LEU A 129 -7.21 2.77 8.50
N LEU A 130 -8.21 2.19 9.19
CA LEU A 130 -7.99 1.03 10.06
C LEU A 130 -7.75 -0.26 9.29
N GLN A 131 -8.57 -0.51 8.27
CA GLN A 131 -8.46 -1.73 7.48
C GLN A 131 -7.08 -1.87 6.83
N PHE A 132 -6.59 -0.79 6.23
CA PHE A 132 -5.30 -0.77 5.54
C PHE A 132 -4.11 -0.62 6.50
N GLY A 133 -4.28 0.05 7.64
CA GLY A 133 -3.28 0.06 8.71
C GLY A 133 -3.05 -1.34 9.29
N PHE A 134 -4.13 -2.10 9.52
CA PHE A 134 -4.04 -3.49 9.97
C PHE A 134 -3.52 -4.43 8.86
N LEU A 135 -3.91 -4.21 7.60
CA LEU A 135 -3.34 -4.94 6.46
C LEU A 135 -1.82 -4.73 6.37
N ALA A 136 -1.32 -3.50 6.58
CA ALA A 136 0.10 -3.19 6.61
C ALA A 136 0.82 -3.98 7.71
N TYR A 137 0.21 -4.13 8.89
CA TYR A 137 0.71 -4.98 9.97
C TYR A 137 0.85 -6.45 9.55
N LEU A 138 -0.20 -7.03 8.96
CA LEU A 138 -0.19 -8.42 8.51
C LEU A 138 0.84 -8.65 7.40
N LEU A 139 0.91 -7.75 6.42
CA LEU A 139 1.87 -7.80 5.32
C LEU A 139 3.31 -7.71 5.83
N TYR A 140 3.61 -6.76 6.71
CA TYR A 140 4.93 -6.64 7.32
C TYR A 140 5.31 -7.92 8.08
N GLY A 141 4.38 -8.46 8.87
CA GLY A 141 4.57 -9.73 9.57
C GLY A 141 4.89 -10.87 8.58
N ALA A 142 4.15 -10.99 7.48
CA ALA A 142 4.35 -12.04 6.49
C ALA A 142 5.66 -11.88 5.68
N LEU A 143 6.00 -10.64 5.29
CA LEU A 143 7.18 -10.32 4.49
C LEU A 143 8.48 -10.39 5.31
N SER A 144 8.46 -9.99 6.58
CA SER A 144 9.64 -9.98 7.46
C SER A 144 10.24 -11.36 7.74
N HIS A 145 9.48 -12.43 7.48
CA HIS A 145 10.01 -13.80 7.49
C HIS A 145 11.09 -14.01 6.40
N ARG A 146 10.99 -13.30 5.27
CA ARG A 146 11.88 -13.46 4.10
C ARG A 146 12.80 -12.26 3.90
N ILE A 147 12.25 -11.06 4.04
CA ILE A 147 12.98 -9.81 3.84
C ILE A 147 13.41 -9.30 5.21
N ARG A 148 14.70 -9.49 5.53
CA ARG A 148 15.30 -9.05 6.80
C ARG A 148 16.11 -7.76 6.66
N ASP A 149 16.02 -7.09 5.53
CA ASP A 149 16.66 -5.80 5.28
C ASP A 149 15.61 -4.69 5.17
N TRP A 150 16.05 -3.43 5.13
CA TRP A 150 15.17 -2.26 5.19
C TRP A 150 14.14 -2.20 4.05
N THR A 151 14.35 -2.91 2.94
CA THR A 151 13.39 -2.91 1.83
C THR A 151 12.05 -3.52 2.23
N VAL A 152 11.97 -4.33 3.30
CA VAL A 152 10.70 -4.87 3.81
C VAL A 152 9.67 -3.78 4.07
N TYR A 153 10.11 -2.60 4.52
CA TYR A 153 9.25 -1.46 4.81
C TYR A 153 8.62 -0.91 3.54
N ILE A 154 9.44 -0.65 2.51
CA ILE A 154 8.94 -0.15 1.22
C ILE A 154 8.11 -1.20 0.50
N THR A 155 8.55 -2.46 0.50
CA THR A 155 7.79 -3.56 -0.09
C THR A 155 6.42 -3.70 0.57
N THR A 156 6.32 -3.56 1.90
CA THR A 156 5.04 -3.54 2.62
C THR A 156 4.15 -2.42 2.10
N LEU A 157 4.64 -1.17 2.02
CA LEU A 157 3.86 -0.04 1.51
C LEU A 157 3.36 -0.26 0.08
N LEU A 158 4.19 -0.84 -0.78
CA LEU A 158 3.82 -1.10 -2.18
C LEU A 158 2.78 -2.22 -2.32
N PHE A 159 2.76 -3.20 -1.41
CA PHE A 159 1.66 -4.18 -1.36
C PHE A 159 0.37 -3.55 -0.84
N VAL A 160 0.45 -2.70 0.20
CA VAL A 160 -0.71 -1.94 0.70
C VAL A 160 -1.28 -1.07 -0.42
N LEU A 161 -0.43 -0.32 -1.14
CA LEU A 161 -0.83 0.49 -2.27
C LEU A 161 -1.48 -0.36 -3.37
N PHE A 162 -0.86 -1.49 -3.74
CA PHE A 162 -1.40 -2.36 -4.78
C PHE A 162 -2.79 -2.89 -4.42
N ILE A 163 -2.98 -3.34 -3.18
CA ILE A 163 -4.27 -3.80 -2.68
C ILE A 163 -5.27 -2.64 -2.60
N GLY A 164 -4.83 -1.43 -2.27
CA GLY A 164 -5.69 -0.24 -2.27
C GLY A 164 -6.17 0.15 -3.67
N ILE A 165 -5.30 0.05 -4.68
CA ILE A 165 -5.70 0.26 -6.09
C ILE A 165 -6.69 -0.83 -6.54
N LEU A 166 -6.47 -2.08 -6.11
CA LEU A 166 -7.41 -3.18 -6.38
C LEU A 166 -8.75 -2.99 -5.69
N ASP A 167 -8.77 -2.49 -4.46
CA ASP A 167 -10.00 -2.19 -3.74
C ASP A 167 -10.83 -1.16 -4.50
N GLU A 168 -10.24 -0.03 -4.89
CA GLU A 168 -10.91 0.99 -5.72
C GLU A 168 -11.35 0.45 -7.09
N PHE A 169 -10.60 -0.50 -7.66
CA PHE A 169 -10.98 -1.14 -8.92
C PHE A 169 -12.24 -1.97 -8.74
N ILE A 170 -12.34 -2.74 -7.65
CA ILE A 170 -13.53 -3.52 -7.31
C ILE A 170 -14.69 -2.60 -6.95
N GLN A 171 -14.42 -1.50 -6.27
CA GLN A 171 -15.43 -0.48 -6.00
C GLN A 171 -15.99 0.09 -7.29
N TRP A 172 -15.17 0.47 -8.27
CA TRP A 172 -15.66 0.93 -9.57
C TRP A 172 -16.45 -0.15 -10.34
N LEU A 173 -16.11 -1.43 -10.16
CA LEU A 173 -16.91 -2.56 -10.65
C LEU A 173 -18.19 -2.82 -9.83
N THR A 174 -18.49 -2.00 -8.84
CA THR A 174 -19.71 -2.13 -8.03
C THR A 174 -20.68 -1.02 -8.42
N PRO A 175 -21.95 -1.34 -8.74
CA PRO A 175 -22.91 -0.33 -9.15
C PRO A 175 -23.00 0.85 -8.20
N GLU A 176 -23.20 2.03 -8.78
CA GLU A 176 -23.30 3.32 -8.10
C GLU A 176 -21.99 3.81 -7.42
N ARG A 177 -20.94 2.98 -7.27
CA ARG A 177 -19.67 3.37 -6.61
C ARG A 177 -18.75 4.09 -7.60
N ILE A 178 -17.92 4.98 -7.06
CA ILE A 178 -17.04 5.85 -7.85
C ILE A 178 -15.60 5.48 -7.51
N TRP A 179 -14.75 5.42 -8.54
CA TRP A 179 -13.31 5.32 -8.37
C TRP A 179 -12.73 6.60 -7.77
N SER A 180 -11.97 6.50 -6.69
CA SER A 180 -11.48 7.67 -5.95
C SER A 180 -9.98 7.60 -5.69
N TYR A 181 -9.20 8.54 -6.26
CA TYR A 181 -7.77 8.63 -5.96
C TYR A 181 -7.52 9.01 -4.50
N LYS A 182 -8.47 9.73 -3.89
CA LYS A 182 -8.44 10.09 -2.48
C LYS A 182 -8.42 8.82 -1.61
N ASP A 183 -9.23 7.82 -1.93
CA ASP A 183 -9.32 6.58 -1.14
C ASP A 183 -8.07 5.71 -1.30
N ILE A 184 -7.48 5.64 -2.50
CA ILE A 184 -6.13 5.05 -2.70
C ILE A 184 -5.10 5.77 -1.81
N GLY A 185 -5.18 7.10 -1.75
CA GLY A 185 -4.31 7.93 -0.90
C GLY A 185 -4.48 7.62 0.59
N ILE A 186 -5.71 7.53 1.08
CA ILE A 186 -6.03 7.19 2.48
C ILE A 186 -5.48 5.79 2.82
N ASN A 187 -5.71 4.81 1.94
CA ASN A 187 -5.20 3.45 2.08
C ASN A 187 -3.66 3.42 2.18
N ALA A 188 -2.96 4.18 1.33
CA ALA A 188 -1.52 4.29 1.35
C ALA A 188 -0.99 4.99 2.62
N VAL A 189 -1.64 6.08 3.04
CA VAL A 189 -1.30 6.84 4.25
C VAL A 189 -1.43 5.98 5.51
N ALA A 190 -2.44 5.12 5.59
CA ALA A 190 -2.58 4.15 6.67
C ALA A 190 -1.35 3.24 6.79
N GLY A 191 -0.87 2.72 5.66
CA GLY A 191 0.36 1.93 5.60
C GLY A 191 1.60 2.72 6.03
N VAL A 192 1.69 4.00 5.63
CA VAL A 192 2.80 4.89 6.01
C VAL A 192 2.86 5.07 7.54
N TYR A 193 1.74 5.34 8.19
CA TYR A 193 1.69 5.47 9.65
C TYR A 193 2.19 4.21 10.34
N PHE A 194 1.73 3.04 9.90
CA PHE A 194 2.21 1.76 10.42
C PHE A 194 3.72 1.58 10.22
N VAL A 195 4.22 1.80 8.99
CA VAL A 195 5.64 1.60 8.66
C VAL A 195 6.54 2.58 9.40
N LEU A 196 6.14 3.83 9.60
CA LEU A 196 6.88 4.79 10.42
C LEU A 196 6.94 4.34 11.88
N ALA A 197 5.81 3.93 12.45
CA ALA A 197 5.73 3.42 13.81
C ALA A 197 6.65 2.20 14.01
N VAL A 198 6.65 1.24 13.08
CA VAL A 198 7.51 0.05 13.19
C VAL A 198 8.98 0.36 12.90
N SER A 199 9.29 1.09 11.83
CA SER A 199 10.69 1.27 11.39
C SER A 199 11.48 2.23 12.28
N LYS A 200 10.82 3.26 12.83
CA LYS A 200 11.47 4.30 13.66
C LYS A 200 11.13 4.19 15.14
N GLY A 201 9.89 3.81 15.46
CA GLY A 201 9.43 3.63 16.83
C GLY A 201 9.87 2.30 17.42
N ILE A 202 9.35 1.18 16.92
CA ILE A 202 9.66 -0.14 17.47
C ILE A 202 11.09 -0.56 17.13
N LYS A 203 11.51 -0.36 15.87
CA LYS A 203 12.83 -0.72 15.32
C LYS A 203 13.21 -2.18 15.63
N PRO A 204 12.46 -3.16 15.10
CA PRO A 204 12.65 -4.56 15.43
C PRO A 204 14.03 -5.07 15.02
N GLU A 205 14.64 -5.90 15.87
CA GLU A 205 15.99 -6.42 15.64
C GLU A 205 16.09 -7.39 14.46
N THR A 206 14.94 -7.94 14.05
CA THR A 206 14.81 -8.88 12.93
C THR A 206 15.12 -8.24 11.58
N VAL A 207 14.97 -6.91 11.45
CA VAL A 207 15.25 -6.16 10.23
C VAL A 207 16.64 -5.53 10.32
N ARG A 208 17.66 -6.35 10.08
CA ARG A 208 19.07 -5.95 10.06
C ARG A 208 19.80 -6.70 8.95
N GLY A 209 20.74 -6.02 8.32
CA GLY A 209 21.68 -6.62 7.37
C GLY A 209 21.61 -6.02 5.97
N PRO A 210 22.49 -6.50 5.07
CA PRO A 210 22.58 -6.00 3.71
C PRO A 210 21.37 -6.41 2.88
N VAL A 211 21.04 -5.58 1.89
CA VAL A 211 19.97 -5.84 0.94
C VAL A 211 20.26 -7.11 0.16
N LYS A 212 19.31 -8.04 0.13
CA LYS A 212 19.43 -9.32 -0.61
C LYS A 212 18.83 -9.22 -2.00
N ARG A 213 19.28 -10.08 -2.92
CA ARG A 213 18.75 -10.14 -4.30
C ARG A 213 17.26 -10.43 -4.34
N PHE A 214 16.79 -11.31 -3.45
CA PHE A 214 15.37 -11.63 -3.35
C PHE A 214 14.55 -10.38 -3.03
N SER A 215 15.01 -9.57 -2.07
CA SER A 215 14.36 -8.33 -1.68
C SER A 215 14.28 -7.34 -2.85
N VAL A 216 15.38 -7.18 -3.60
CA VAL A 216 15.42 -6.33 -4.81
C VAL A 216 14.48 -6.85 -5.90
N SER A 217 14.45 -8.16 -6.15
CA SER A 217 13.51 -8.76 -7.11
C SER A 217 12.06 -8.52 -6.71
N MET A 218 11.72 -8.73 -5.44
CA MET A 218 10.36 -8.56 -4.95
C MET A 218 9.94 -7.09 -5.00
N LEU A 219 10.82 -6.18 -4.59
CA LEU A 219 10.60 -4.75 -4.69
C LEU A 219 10.38 -4.30 -6.14
N ALA A 220 11.23 -4.70 -7.07
CA ALA A 220 11.08 -4.37 -8.49
C ALA A 220 9.79 -4.96 -9.09
N GLY A 221 9.45 -6.20 -8.70
CA GLY A 221 8.22 -6.87 -9.11
C GLY A 221 6.97 -6.11 -8.65
N ILE A 222 6.88 -5.76 -7.37
CA ILE A 222 5.69 -5.06 -6.85
C ILE A 222 5.60 -3.61 -7.37
N ILE A 223 6.72 -2.92 -7.60
CA ILE A 223 6.72 -1.61 -8.30
C ILE A 223 6.15 -1.77 -9.70
N THR A 224 6.60 -2.78 -10.45
CA THR A 224 6.12 -3.06 -11.81
C THR A 224 4.62 -3.34 -11.82
N LEU A 225 4.12 -4.17 -10.87
CA LEU A 225 2.69 -4.47 -10.75
C LEU A 225 1.86 -3.22 -10.45
N ASN A 226 2.29 -2.37 -9.51
CA ASN A 226 1.61 -1.10 -9.23
C ASN A 226 1.54 -0.20 -10.47
N LEU A 227 2.67 -0.02 -11.18
CA LEU A 227 2.73 0.83 -12.37
C LEU A 227 1.85 0.31 -13.52
N LEU A 228 1.88 -1.00 -13.78
CA LEU A 228 1.05 -1.63 -14.79
C LEU A 228 -0.43 -1.50 -14.45
N PHE A 229 -0.80 -1.85 -13.21
CA PHE A 229 -2.20 -1.90 -12.82
C PHE A 229 -2.81 -0.50 -12.73
N LEU A 230 -2.10 0.48 -12.15
CA LEU A 230 -2.51 1.88 -12.19
C LEU A 230 -2.60 2.40 -13.62
N GLY A 231 -1.64 2.05 -14.49
CA GLY A 231 -1.67 2.38 -15.91
C GLY A 231 -2.92 1.84 -16.62
N LEU A 232 -3.32 0.61 -16.32
CA LEU A 232 -4.55 0.00 -16.84
C LEU A 232 -5.79 0.76 -16.34
N CYS A 233 -5.87 1.09 -15.05
CA CYS A 233 -6.99 1.87 -14.50
C CYS A 233 -7.08 3.26 -15.16
N LEU A 234 -5.94 3.94 -15.34
CA LEU A 234 -5.86 5.23 -16.03
C LEU A 234 -6.21 5.15 -17.52
N SER A 235 -6.07 3.96 -18.12
CA SER A 235 -6.43 3.72 -19.53
C SER A 235 -7.89 3.43 -19.73
N ASN A 236 -8.65 3.29 -18.64
CA ASN A 236 -10.06 2.95 -18.67
C ASN A 236 -10.93 4.18 -18.94
N THR A 237 -10.69 4.84 -20.08
CA THR A 237 -11.47 6.00 -20.56
C THR A 237 -12.86 5.56 -21.00
N PRO A 238 -13.89 6.43 -21.03
CA PRO A 238 -15.23 5.99 -21.44
C PRO A 238 -15.29 5.43 -22.86
N GLU A 239 -14.43 5.86 -23.78
CA GLU A 239 -14.33 5.25 -25.11
C GLU A 239 -13.79 3.82 -25.03
N ALA A 240 -12.83 3.55 -24.15
CA ALA A 240 -12.34 2.21 -23.87
C ALA A 240 -13.45 1.36 -23.24
N VAL A 241 -14.17 1.91 -22.24
CA VAL A 241 -15.35 1.28 -21.62
C VAL A 241 -16.37 0.89 -22.68
N LYS A 242 -16.82 1.86 -23.48
CA LYS A 242 -17.78 1.65 -24.57
C LYS A 242 -17.33 0.57 -25.56
N ARG A 243 -16.03 0.51 -25.87
CA ARG A 243 -15.49 -0.48 -26.80
C ARG A 243 -15.61 -1.89 -26.23
N TYR A 244 -15.15 -2.15 -25.00
CA TYR A 244 -15.22 -3.53 -24.49
C TYR A 244 -16.65 -3.91 -24.07
N THR A 245 -17.50 -2.97 -23.64
CA THR A 245 -18.91 -3.28 -23.36
C THR A 245 -19.73 -3.58 -24.63
N SER A 246 -19.32 -3.07 -25.79
CA SER A 246 -19.92 -3.52 -27.07
C SER A 246 -19.55 -4.95 -27.46
N VAL A 247 -18.44 -5.47 -26.93
CA VAL A 247 -17.99 -6.86 -27.15
C VAL A 247 -18.55 -7.79 -26.07
N PHE A 248 -18.72 -7.29 -24.84
CA PHE A 248 -19.23 -8.03 -23.69
C PHE A 248 -20.52 -7.36 -23.17
N PRO A 249 -21.70 -7.71 -23.72
CA PRO A 249 -22.97 -7.07 -23.35
C PRO A 249 -23.34 -7.19 -21.87
N GLU A 250 -22.87 -8.23 -21.19
CA GLU A 250 -23.02 -8.45 -19.74
C GLU A 250 -22.41 -7.30 -18.91
N LEU A 251 -21.45 -6.57 -19.47
CA LEU A 251 -20.79 -5.42 -18.86
C LEU A 251 -21.41 -4.08 -19.29
N SER A 252 -22.52 -4.08 -20.04
CA SER A 252 -23.12 -2.85 -20.59
C SER A 252 -23.49 -1.81 -19.53
N TRP A 253 -23.81 -2.23 -18.32
CA TRP A 253 -24.08 -1.34 -17.18
C TRP A 253 -22.86 -0.46 -16.82
N LEU A 254 -21.62 -0.94 -17.00
CA LEU A 254 -20.39 -0.14 -16.77
C LEU A 254 -20.30 1.09 -17.69
N ALA A 255 -20.96 1.07 -18.85
CA ALA A 255 -20.96 2.22 -19.75
C ALA A 255 -21.78 3.40 -19.20
N GLN A 256 -22.61 3.17 -18.18
CA GLN A 256 -23.44 4.18 -17.52
C GLN A 256 -22.81 4.69 -16.22
N GLU A 257 -21.78 4.01 -15.71
CA GLU A 257 -21.10 4.36 -14.46
C GLU A 257 -20.07 5.49 -14.65
N GLU A 258 -19.68 6.14 -13.56
CA GLU A 258 -18.65 7.17 -13.59
C GLU A 258 -17.30 6.62 -14.08
N THR A 259 -16.58 7.43 -14.85
CA THR A 259 -15.27 7.04 -15.41
C THR A 259 -14.20 6.99 -14.32
N MET A 260 -13.23 6.07 -14.43
CA MET A 260 -12.07 6.01 -13.52
C MET A 260 -11.15 7.24 -13.60
N THR A 261 -11.37 8.12 -14.56
CA THR A 261 -10.62 9.35 -14.75
C THR A 261 -11.38 10.54 -14.17
N GLU A 262 -11.14 10.80 -12.88
CA GLU A 262 -11.68 11.95 -12.14
C GLU A 262 -11.32 13.31 -12.79
N TYR A 263 -10.20 13.36 -13.53
CA TYR A 263 -9.69 14.56 -14.18
C TYR A 263 -10.19 14.71 -15.62
N GLY A 264 -11.32 15.38 -15.81
CA GLY A 264 -11.55 16.16 -17.04
C GLY A 264 -12.87 15.99 -17.78
N GLN A 265 -13.79 15.15 -17.32
CA GLN A 265 -15.07 14.92 -18.03
C GLN A 265 -16.34 15.22 -17.24
N LYS A 266 -16.26 15.71 -16.00
CA LYS A 266 -17.42 16.42 -15.41
C LYS A 266 -17.60 17.72 -16.19
N GLU A 267 -18.38 17.64 -17.28
CA GLU A 267 -19.06 18.80 -17.81
C GLU A 267 -19.88 19.39 -16.67
N ILE A 268 -19.39 20.49 -16.12
CA ILE A 268 -20.24 21.38 -15.36
C ILE A 268 -21.28 21.89 -16.37
N ALA A 269 -22.41 21.19 -16.43
CA ALA A 269 -23.59 21.61 -17.15
C ALA A 269 -24.04 22.96 -16.56
N GLY A 270 -23.50 24.06 -17.09
CA GLY A 270 -23.84 25.42 -16.63
C GLY A 270 -22.73 26.48 -16.74
N THR A 271 -21.46 26.12 -16.92
CA THR A 271 -20.38 27.14 -16.99
C THR A 271 -19.76 27.27 -18.38
N ASN A 272 -19.75 28.51 -18.88
CA ASN A 272 -19.22 28.96 -20.17
C ASN A 272 -18.10 28.09 -20.76
N PRO A 273 -18.28 27.49 -21.95
CA PRO A 273 -17.33 26.54 -22.56
C PRO A 273 -16.01 27.16 -23.05
N GLY A 274 -15.77 28.46 -22.84
CA GLY A 274 -14.76 29.22 -23.57
C GLY A 274 -13.34 29.28 -23.01
N ARG A 275 -13.08 28.99 -21.72
CA ARG A 275 -11.80 29.47 -21.12
C ARG A 275 -10.97 28.56 -20.23
N SER A 276 -11.41 27.35 -19.84
CA SER A 276 -10.66 26.53 -18.87
C SER A 276 -10.57 25.03 -19.19
N LYS A 277 -10.42 24.65 -20.47
CA LYS A 277 -10.29 23.22 -20.87
C LYS A 277 -8.94 22.84 -21.51
N LYS A 278 -7.98 23.75 -21.64
CA LYS A 278 -6.72 23.50 -22.39
C LYS A 278 -5.47 23.17 -21.56
N LEU A 279 -5.45 23.40 -20.25
CA LEU A 279 -4.18 23.33 -19.51
C LEU A 279 -3.78 21.94 -18.97
N ILE A 280 -4.70 20.98 -18.86
CA ILE A 280 -4.40 19.64 -18.29
C ILE A 280 -4.71 18.49 -19.26
N THR A 281 -5.37 18.76 -20.40
CA THR A 281 -5.82 17.74 -21.35
C THR A 281 -4.75 17.26 -22.35
N SER A 282 -3.53 17.81 -22.32
CA SER A 282 -2.48 17.41 -23.28
C SER A 282 -1.61 16.24 -22.80
N PHE A 283 -1.81 15.73 -21.59
CA PHE A 283 -1.17 14.49 -21.18
C PHE A 283 -1.85 13.30 -21.88
N SER A 284 -1.49 13.09 -23.14
CA SER A 284 -2.00 11.99 -23.95
C SER A 284 -1.75 10.68 -23.21
N LEU A 285 -2.76 9.81 -23.19
CA LEU A 285 -2.63 8.44 -22.68
C LEU A 285 -1.42 7.71 -23.28
N ARG A 286 -1.06 8.03 -24.54
CA ARG A 286 0.16 7.51 -25.19
C ARG A 286 1.43 7.97 -24.47
N THR A 287 1.49 9.23 -24.05
CA THR A 287 2.60 9.79 -23.26
C THR A 287 2.65 9.14 -21.88
N ALA A 288 1.50 8.94 -21.22
CA ALA A 288 1.39 8.23 -19.95
C ALA A 288 2.01 6.83 -20.02
N TRP A 289 1.59 6.03 -21.01
CA TRP A 289 2.14 4.68 -21.22
C TRP A 289 3.62 4.68 -21.55
N ARG A 290 4.10 5.64 -22.34
CA ARG A 290 5.55 5.77 -22.61
C ARG A 290 6.34 6.00 -21.32
N LEU A 291 5.84 6.87 -20.42
CA LEU A 291 6.47 7.08 -19.12
C LEU A 291 6.41 5.83 -18.24
N ILE A 292 5.26 5.15 -18.18
CA ILE A 292 5.09 3.91 -17.40
C ILE A 292 6.07 2.83 -17.89
N ILE A 293 6.16 2.61 -19.20
CA ILE A 293 7.10 1.64 -19.80
C ILE A 293 8.54 2.05 -19.50
N ALA A 294 8.89 3.32 -19.67
CA ALA A 294 10.22 3.82 -19.35
C ALA A 294 10.58 3.61 -17.87
N LEU A 295 9.64 3.84 -16.95
CA LEU A 295 9.81 3.59 -15.52
C LEU A 295 9.99 2.10 -15.22
N ILE A 296 9.17 1.22 -15.81
CA ILE A 296 9.30 -0.23 -15.64
C ILE A 296 10.66 -0.71 -16.12
N VAL A 297 11.08 -0.33 -17.32
CA VAL A 297 12.40 -0.67 -17.86
C VAL A 297 13.50 -0.17 -16.93
N SER A 298 13.41 1.08 -16.45
CA SER A 298 14.38 1.66 -15.51
C SER A 298 14.47 0.87 -14.20
N VAL A 299 13.32 0.47 -13.65
CA VAL A 299 13.23 -0.37 -12.43
C VAL A 299 13.91 -1.72 -12.66
N TRP A 300 13.66 -2.37 -13.79
CA TRP A 300 14.27 -3.67 -14.11
C TRP A 300 15.77 -3.58 -14.37
N VAL A 301 16.24 -2.58 -15.12
CA VAL A 301 17.67 -2.36 -15.36
C VAL A 301 18.40 -2.11 -14.04
N CYS A 302 17.84 -1.24 -13.17
CA CYS A 302 18.41 -0.97 -11.85
C CYS A 302 18.40 -2.23 -10.96
N SER A 303 17.31 -3.00 -10.99
CA SER A 303 17.18 -4.27 -10.27
C SER A 303 18.24 -5.29 -10.71
N GLU A 304 18.44 -5.48 -12.01
CA GLU A 304 19.47 -6.39 -12.55
C GLU A 304 20.88 -5.92 -12.24
N PHE A 305 21.15 -4.61 -12.31
CA PHE A 305 22.42 -4.03 -11.89
C PHE A 305 22.73 -4.37 -10.43
N TRP A 306 21.77 -4.16 -9.52
CA TRP A 306 21.92 -4.49 -8.10
C TRP A 306 22.06 -5.99 -7.86
N LYS A 307 21.28 -6.84 -8.54
CA LYS A 307 21.41 -8.29 -8.44
C LYS A 307 22.80 -8.77 -8.85
N ARG A 308 23.38 -8.20 -9.92
CA ARG A 308 24.75 -8.50 -10.36
C ARG A 308 25.79 -8.02 -9.37
N ARG A 309 25.61 -6.84 -8.75
CA ARG A 309 26.52 -6.35 -7.71
C ARG A 309 26.51 -7.25 -6.48
N LEU A 310 25.32 -7.71 -6.07
CA LEU A 310 25.12 -8.68 -5.00
C LEU A 310 25.52 -10.12 -5.38
N LYS A 311 26.01 -10.38 -6.61
CA LYS A 311 26.68 -11.65 -7.00
C LYS A 311 28.15 -11.69 -6.66
N LYS A 312 28.77 -10.53 -6.51
CA LYS A 312 30.21 -10.41 -6.31
C LYS A 312 30.61 -10.29 -4.84
N CYS A 313 29.64 -10.29 -3.94
CA CYS A 313 29.79 -10.27 -2.49
C CYS A 313 29.15 -11.54 -1.94
#